data_AF-A0A354Z9R0-F1
#
_entry.id   AF-A0A354Z9R0-F1
#
_cell.length_a   1.000
_cell.length_b   1.000
_cell.length_c   1.000
_cell.angle_alpha   90.00
_cell.angle_beta   90.00
_cell.angle_gamma   90.00
#
_symmetry.space_group_name_H-M   'P 1'
#
loop_
_entity.id
_entity.type
_entity.pdbx_description
1 polymer ?
#
loop_
_entity_poly.entity_id
_entity_poly.type
_entity_poly.pdbx_seq_one_letter_code
_entity_poly.pdbx_strand_id
1 'polypeptide(L)' 'MSRIPLVGLPADRKQIGLHPFHAVGEKYLRAVIDGAGCLPV' A
#
# COMPACT_ATOMS: atom_id res chain seq x y z
N MET A 1 -10.01 -0.30 -22.89
CA MET A 1 -9.00 0.08 -21.87
C MET A 1 -8.99 -1.00 -20.81
N SER A 2 -7.87 -1.72 -20.64
CA SER A 2 -7.70 -2.63 -19.49
C SER A 2 -7.61 -1.78 -18.23
N ARG A 3 -8.47 -2.04 -17.23
CA ARG A 3 -8.38 -1.36 -15.92
C ARG A 3 -7.42 -2.16 -15.05
N ILE A 4 -6.44 -1.47 -14.46
CA ILE A 4 -5.56 -2.04 -13.43
C ILE A 4 -6.45 -2.36 -12.21
N PRO A 5 -6.46 -3.59 -11.69
CA PRO A 5 -7.22 -3.93 -10.49
C PRO A 5 -6.72 -3.12 -9.28
N LEU A 6 -7.68 -2.68 -8.46
CA LEU A 6 -7.40 -1.99 -7.20
C LEU A 6 -7.31 -3.01 -6.06
N VAL A 7 -6.30 -2.90 -5.22
CA VAL A 7 -6.06 -3.81 -4.10
C VAL A 7 -5.91 -3.00 -2.82
N GLY A 8 -6.87 -3.13 -1.90
CA GLY A 8 -6.80 -2.46 -0.61
C GLY A 8 -5.72 -3.06 0.29
N LEU A 9 -4.85 -2.21 0.83
CA LEU A 9 -3.85 -2.62 1.82
C LEU A 9 -4.17 -2.00 3.20
N PRO A 10 -4.27 -2.82 4.27
CA PRO A 10 -4.42 -2.28 5.60
C PRO A 10 -3.15 -1.50 5.99
N ALA A 11 -3.36 -0.32 6.58
CA ALA A 11 -2.31 0.51 7.11
C ALA A 11 -2.45 0.65 8.62
N ASP A 12 -1.32 0.63 9.32
CA ASP A 12 -1.26 0.86 10.74
C ASP A 12 -1.24 2.36 11.01
N ARG A 13 -1.86 2.80 12.11
CA ARG A 13 -1.59 4.14 12.65
C ARG A 13 -0.28 4.10 13.43
N LYS A 14 0.77 4.72 12.90
CA LYS A 14 2.08 4.84 13.55
C LYS A 14 2.39 6.29 13.89
N GLN A 15 3.01 6.51 15.04
CA GLN A 15 3.66 7.79 15.35
C GLN A 15 4.98 7.87 14.56
N ILE A 16 5.10 8.84 13.65
CA ILE A 16 6.34 9.09 12.90
C ILE A 16 6.69 10.57 13.08
N GLY A 17 7.74 10.83 13.86
CA GLY A 17 8.07 12.20 14.28
C GLY A 17 6.95 12.81 15.13
N LEU A 18 6.56 14.04 14.81
CA LEU A 18 5.58 14.81 15.58
C LEU A 18 4.11 14.44 15.28
N HIS A 19 3.84 13.67 14.23
CA HIS A 19 2.48 13.41 13.78
C HIS A 19 2.19 11.91 13.61
N PRO A 20 0.93 11.49 13.79
CA PRO A 20 0.51 10.15 13.42
C PRO A 20 0.38 10.04 11.90
N PHE A 21 0.75 8.89 11.36
CA PHE A 21 0.64 8.53 9.95
C PHE A 21 -0.04 7.17 9.79
N HIS A 22 -0.71 6.97 8.66
CA HIS A 22 -1.05 5.63 8.18
C HIS A 22 0.16 5.08 7.43
N ALA A 23 0.70 3.97 7.92
CA ALA A 23 1.91 3.36 7.37
C ALA A 23 1.65 1.90 7.01
N VAL A 24 2.12 1.51 5.84
CA VAL A 24 2.12 0.12 5.37
C VAL A 24 3.56 -0.29 5.05
N GLY A 25 3.90 -1.55 5.31
CA GLY A 25 5.23 -2.08 5.01
C GLY A 25 5.49 -2.16 3.50
N GLU A 26 6.67 -1.71 3.06
CA GLU A 26 7.04 -1.69 1.64
C GLU A 26 6.99 -3.06 0.96
N LYS A 27 7.30 -4.13 1.70
CA LYS A 27 7.19 -5.52 1.20
C LYS A 27 5.79 -5.85 0.66
N TYR A 28 4.73 -5.26 1.23
CA TYR A 28 3.36 -5.47 0.78
C TYR A 28 3.04 -4.63 -0.47
N LEU A 29 3.55 -3.40 -0.54
CA LEU A 29 3.42 -2.57 -1.74
C LEU A 29 4.10 -3.22 -2.94
N ARG A 30 5.34 -3.69 -2.79
CA ARG A 30 6.07 -4.40 -3.86
C ARG A 30 5.38 -5.69 -4.28
N ALA A 31 4.78 -6.42 -3.34
CA ALA A 31 4.00 -7.62 -3.68
C ALA A 31 2.81 -7.30 -4.60
N VAL A 32 2.11 -6.17 -4.37
CA VAL A 32 0.97 -5.75 -5.19
C VAL A 32 1.43 -5.16 -6.53
N ILE A 33 2.45 -4.30 -6.52
CA ILE A 33 2.94 -3.60 -7.71
C ILE A 33 3.72 -4.56 -8.61
N ASP A 34 4.80 -5.13 -8.10
CA ASP A 34 5.73 -5.94 -8.89
C ASP A 34 5.25 -7.39 -9.02
N GLY A 35 4.66 -7.93 -7.94
CA GLY A 35 4.22 -9.32 -7.91
C GLY A 35 2.87 -9.55 -8.61
N ALA A 36 1.89 -8.67 -8.38
CA ALA A 36 0.53 -8.83 -8.90
C ALA A 36 0.18 -7.91 -10.07
N GLY A 37 1.00 -6.88 -10.37
CA GLY A 37 0.71 -5.92 -11.44
C GLY A 37 -0.53 -5.07 -11.17
N CYS A 38 -0.84 -4.82 -9.89
CA CYS A 38 -2.05 -4.13 -9.44
C CYS A 38 -1.72 -2.76 -8.83
N LEU A 39 -2.76 -1.94 -8.62
CA LEU A 39 -2.63 -0.65 -7.94
C LEU A 39 -3.03 -0.80 -6.45
N PRO A 40 -2.09 -0.62 -5.50
CA PRO A 40 -2.44 -0.59 -4.09
C PRO A 40 -3.22 0.69 -3.74
N VAL A 41 -4.22 0.57 -2.87
CA VAL A 41 -5.05 1.67 -2.36
C VAL A 41 -5.26 1.61 -0.85
#